data_AF-A0A356REQ7-F1
#
_entry.id   AF-A0A356REQ7-F1
#
_cell.length_a   1.000
_cell.length_b   1.000
_cell.length_c   1.000
_cell.angle_alpha   90.00
_cell.angle_beta   90.00
_cell.angle_gamma   90.00
#
_symmetry.space_group_name_H-M   'P 1'
#
loop_
_entity.id
_entity.type
_entity.pdbx_description
1 polymer ?
#
loop_
_entity_poly.entity_id
_entity_poly.type
_entity_poly.pdbx_seq_one_letter_code
_entity_poly.pdbx_strand_id
1 'polypeptide(L)'
;MLNPAVYDIDQQLNETLQRLDVEETTGHYWDQGEFVVLEHLIPTQLVQEFMREVERVRPQINRNFIPGHKKGGSVSFYLLQQSAPAILAFYRHQGWINLLSQIAGVPL
;
A
#
# COMPACT_ATOMS: atom_id res chain seq x y z
N MET A 1 -22.37 -2.26 9.82
CA MET A 1 -21.92 -1.03 10.50
C MET A 1 -20.43 -0.91 10.27
N LEU A 2 -19.98 0.10 9.52
CA LEU A 2 -18.56 0.30 9.20
C LEU A 2 -17.78 0.67 10.48
N ASN A 3 -16.63 0.04 10.66
CA ASN A 3 -15.77 0.17 11.84
C ASN A 3 -15.19 1.61 11.90
N PRO A 4 -15.27 2.35 13.03
CA PRO A 4 -14.82 3.75 13.13
C PRO A 4 -13.34 3.99 12.78
N ALA A 5 -12.50 2.95 12.70
CA ALA A 5 -11.10 3.04 12.28
C ALA A 5 -10.89 3.27 10.78
N VAL A 6 -11.87 2.94 9.94
CA VAL A 6 -11.78 3.11 8.47
C VAL A 6 -11.94 4.58 8.05
N TYR A 7 -12.48 5.43 8.94
CA TYR A 7 -12.95 6.77 8.59
C TYR A 7 -11.86 7.83 8.34
N ASP A 8 -10.57 7.49 8.33
CA ASP A 8 -9.54 8.50 8.04
C ASP A 8 -8.32 7.97 7.27
N ILE A 9 -8.39 6.78 6.66
CA ILE A 9 -7.28 6.33 5.80
C ILE A 9 -7.23 7.18 4.53
N ASP A 10 -8.37 7.40 3.89
CA ASP A 10 -8.46 8.20 2.66
C ASP A 10 -8.01 9.64 2.91
N GLN A 11 -8.47 10.27 4.00
CA GLN A 11 -8.06 11.64 4.30
C GLN A 11 -6.56 11.70 4.70
N GLN A 12 -6.05 10.81 5.55
CA GLN A 12 -4.61 10.77 5.87
C GLN A 12 -3.73 10.53 4.64
N LEU A 13 -4.19 9.70 3.70
CA LEU A 13 -3.50 9.49 2.43
C LEU A 13 -3.54 10.76 1.59
N ASN A 14 -4.69 11.41 1.43
CA ASN A 14 -4.78 12.66 0.68
C ASN A 14 -3.86 13.75 1.27
N GLU A 15 -3.87 13.95 2.58
CA GLU A 15 -2.97 14.89 3.27
C GLU A 15 -1.50 14.52 3.08
N THR A 16 -1.19 13.22 3.07
CA THR A 16 0.16 12.74 2.80
C THR A 16 0.61 13.07 1.38
N LEU A 17 -0.24 12.82 0.39
CA LEU A 17 0.08 13.03 -1.02
C LEU A 17 0.21 14.51 -1.38
N GLN A 18 -0.54 15.40 -0.71
CA GLN A 18 -0.42 16.85 -0.90
C GLN A 18 0.95 17.42 -0.52
N ARG A 19 1.74 16.70 0.30
CA ARG A 19 3.08 17.14 0.72
C ARG A 19 4.18 16.70 -0.25
N LEU A 20 3.86 15.85 -1.22
CA LEU A 20 4.84 15.32 -2.16
C LEU A 20 5.08 16.32 -3.29
N ASP A 21 6.35 16.65 -3.54
CA ASP A 21 6.74 17.31 -4.78
C ASP A 21 6.73 16.27 -5.91
N VAL A 22 5.64 16.24 -6.66
CA VAL A 22 5.42 15.25 -7.71
C VAL A 22 6.36 15.45 -8.89
N GLU A 23 6.75 16.69 -9.19
CA GLU A 23 7.64 16.98 -10.31
C GLU A 23 9.06 16.50 -10.00
N GLU A 24 9.59 16.87 -8.82
CA GLU A 24 10.90 16.41 -8.36
C GLU A 24 10.95 14.87 -8.24
N THR A 25 9.90 14.27 -7.66
CA THR A 25 9.79 12.81 -7.53
C THR A 25 9.78 12.11 -8.89
N THR A 26 9.06 12.66 -9.86
CA THR A 26 9.00 12.10 -11.22
C THR A 26 10.36 12.19 -11.89
N GLY A 27 11.06 13.32 -11.75
CA GLY A 27 12.44 13.46 -12.24
C GLY A 27 13.36 12.39 -11.67
N HIS A 28 13.38 12.23 -10.35
CA HIS A 28 14.20 11.20 -9.68
C HIS A 28 13.85 9.78 -10.12
N TYR A 29 12.56 9.46 -10.28
CA TYR A 29 12.11 8.14 -10.74
C TYR A 29 12.71 7.79 -12.11
N TRP A 30 12.64 8.72 -13.08
CA TRP A 30 13.18 8.47 -14.42
C TRP A 30 14.71 8.49 -14.46
N ASP A 31 15.35 9.39 -13.72
CA ASP A 31 16.82 9.49 -13.64
C ASP A 31 17.47 8.23 -13.03
N GLN A 32 16.74 7.54 -12.15
CA GLN A 32 17.20 6.31 -11.48
C GLN A 32 16.72 5.03 -12.18
N GLY A 33 16.14 5.13 -13.38
CA GLY A 33 15.69 3.97 -14.15
C GLY A 33 14.45 3.29 -13.57
N GLU A 34 13.39 4.08 -13.37
CA GLU A 34 12.08 3.65 -12.87
C GLU A 34 12.08 3.25 -11.39
N PHE A 35 12.84 3.99 -10.57
CA PHE A 35 12.96 3.74 -9.14
C PHE A 35 13.08 5.02 -8.32
N VAL A 36 12.34 5.14 -7.22
CA VAL A 36 12.47 6.28 -6.30
C VAL A 36 12.26 5.81 -4.85
N VAL A 37 12.99 6.42 -3.92
CA VAL A 37 12.84 6.17 -2.49
C VAL A 37 12.26 7.43 -1.85
N LEU A 38 11.08 7.29 -1.24
CA LEU A 38 10.41 8.36 -0.52
C LEU A 38 10.42 8.03 0.97
N GLU A 39 11.38 8.60 1.69
CA GLU A 39 11.50 8.38 3.12
C GLU A 39 10.37 9.07 3.89
N HIS A 40 9.82 8.40 4.90
CA HIS A 40 8.82 8.95 5.81
C HIS A 40 7.54 9.48 5.14
N LEU A 41 7.25 9.07 3.89
CA LEU A 41 6.04 9.48 3.18
C LEU A 41 4.79 9.08 3.96
N ILE A 42 4.69 7.80 4.33
CA ILE A 42 3.51 7.28 5.02
C ILE A 42 3.61 7.59 6.53
N PRO A 43 2.59 8.22 7.13
CA PRO A 43 2.57 8.50 8.56
C PRO A 43 2.72 7.22 9.40
N THR A 44 3.44 7.31 10.52
CA THR A 44 3.69 6.16 11.41
C THR A 44 2.38 5.54 11.90
N GLN A 45 1.36 6.34 12.17
CA GLN A 45 0.05 5.89 12.62
C GLN A 45 -0.62 4.99 11.57
N LEU A 46 -0.52 5.35 10.30
CA LEU A 46 -1.07 4.57 9.20
C LEU A 46 -0.31 3.26 8.98
N VAL A 47 1.03 3.31 9.09
CA VAL A 47 1.88 2.10 9.09
C VAL A 47 1.48 1.17 10.24
N GLN A 48 1.27 1.70 11.45
CA GLN A 48 0.85 0.90 12.60
C GLN A 48 -0.51 0.23 12.37
N GLU A 49 -1.46 0.90 11.71
CA GLU A 49 -2.73 0.28 11.33
C GLU A 49 -2.53 -0.90 10.38
N PHE A 50 -1.72 -0.72 9.32
CA PHE A 50 -1.41 -1.82 8.41
C PHE A 50 -0.72 -2.98 9.12
N MET A 51 0.19 -2.70 10.05
CA MET A 51 0.86 -3.74 10.83
C MET A 51 -0.11 -4.53 11.71
N ARG A 52 -1.14 -3.89 12.29
CA ARG A 52 -2.21 -4.61 13.01
C ARG A 52 -2.94 -5.60 12.10
N GLU A 53 -3.22 -5.20 10.86
CA GLU A 53 -3.87 -6.08 9.89
C GLU A 53 -2.96 -7.20 9.39
N VAL A 54 -1.66 -6.91 9.18
CA VAL A 54 -0.65 -7.92 8.85
C VAL A 54 -0.61 -9.02 9.92
N GLU A 55 -0.58 -8.66 11.21
CA GLU A 55 -0.58 -9.66 12.28
C GLU A 55 -1.90 -10.46 12.32
N ARG A 56 -3.02 -9.87 11.91
CA ARG A 56 -4.31 -10.58 11.83
C ARG A 56 -4.36 -11.60 10.68
N VAL A 57 -3.77 -11.29 9.53
CA VAL A 57 -3.79 -12.19 8.35
C VAL A 57 -2.65 -13.20 8.35
N ARG A 58 -1.54 -12.94 9.05
CA ARG A 58 -0.35 -13.80 9.07
C ARG A 58 -0.64 -15.28 9.45
N PRO A 59 -1.50 -15.59 10.44
CA PRO A 59 -1.83 -16.98 10.77
C PRO A 59 -2.59 -17.71 9.64
N GLN A 60 -3.17 -16.96 8.72
CA GLN A 60 -4.07 -17.45 7.67
C GLN A 60 -3.38 -17.49 6.29
N ILE A 61 -2.05 -17.32 6.24
CA ILE A 61 -1.27 -17.40 5.01
C ILE A 61 -1.40 -18.79 4.40
N ASN A 62 -1.83 -18.84 3.14
CA ASN A 62 -1.77 -20.06 2.34
C ASN A 62 -0.30 -20.32 1.95
N ARG A 63 0.26 -21.44 2.38
CA ARG A 63 1.65 -21.83 2.09
C ARG A 63 1.68 -22.94 1.04
N ASN A 64 2.23 -22.62 -0.13
CA ASN A 64 2.58 -23.64 -1.12
C ASN A 64 4.01 -24.11 -0.84
N PHE A 65 4.15 -25.35 -0.39
CA PHE A 65 5.45 -26.00 -0.29
C PHE A 65 5.69 -26.87 -1.53
N ILE A 66 6.68 -26.49 -2.32
CA ILE A 66 7.20 -27.32 -3.41
C ILE A 66 8.65 -27.66 -3.04
N PRO A 67 9.01 -28.95 -2.88
CA PRO A 67 10.38 -29.36 -2.57
C PRO A 67 11.38 -28.75 -3.57
N GLY A 68 12.48 -28.16 -3.06
CA GLY A 68 13.49 -27.49 -3.89
C GLY A 68 13.20 -26.03 -4.25
N HIS A 69 12.02 -25.50 -3.93
CA HIS A 69 11.65 -24.10 -4.20
C HIS A 69 11.56 -23.27 -2.90
N LYS A 70 11.84 -21.96 -3.02
CA LYS A 70 11.65 -20.99 -1.93
C LYS A 70 10.20 -21.08 -1.45
N LYS A 71 10.00 -21.21 -0.14
CA LYS A 71 8.66 -21.27 0.47
C LYS A 71 7.86 -20.03 0.05
N GLY A 72 6.80 -20.25 -0.72
CA GLY A 72 5.82 -19.23 -1.07
C GLY A 72 4.73 -19.16 0.00
N GLY A 73 4.28 -17.95 0.31
CA GLY A 73 3.11 -17.71 1.13
C GLY A 73 2.30 -16.57 0.51
N SER A 74 1.00 -16.73 0.41
CA SER A 74 0.10 -15.68 -0.05
C SER A 74 -1.08 -15.51 0.89
N VAL A 75 -1.55 -14.26 1.00
CA VAL A 75 -2.83 -13.91 1.60
C VAL A 75 -3.78 -13.69 0.44
N SER A 76 -4.91 -14.40 0.42
CA SER A 76 -5.87 -14.23 -0.68
C SER A 76 -6.55 -12.87 -0.60
N PHE A 77 -6.98 -12.35 -1.75
CA PHE A 77 -7.76 -11.11 -1.80
C PHE A 77 -9.05 -11.19 -0.98
N TYR A 78 -9.73 -12.34 -0.97
CA TYR A 78 -10.91 -12.58 -0.13
C TYR A 78 -10.58 -12.41 1.36
N LEU A 79 -9.44 -12.93 1.80
CA LEU A 79 -8.99 -12.78 3.18
C LEU A 79 -8.65 -11.32 3.51
N LEU A 80 -8.04 -10.58 2.58
CA LEU A 80 -7.81 -9.14 2.77
C LEU A 80 -9.12 -8.36 2.92
N GLN A 81 -10.14 -8.66 2.11
CA GLN A 81 -11.45 -8.01 2.23
C GLN A 81 -12.09 -8.19 3.62
N GLN A 82 -11.87 -9.34 4.25
CA GLN A 82 -12.46 -9.65 5.55
C GLN A 82 -11.64 -9.15 6.73
N SER A 83 -10.31 -9.24 6.62
CA SER A 83 -9.39 -9.11 7.75
C SER A 83 -8.41 -7.95 7.63
N ALA A 84 -8.32 -7.30 6.47
CA ALA A 84 -7.39 -6.21 6.21
C ALA A 84 -8.03 -5.04 5.42
N PRO A 85 -9.15 -4.45 5.89
CA PRO A 85 -9.81 -3.33 5.22
C PRO A 85 -8.93 -2.09 5.05
N ALA A 86 -7.98 -1.80 5.94
CA ALA A 86 -7.09 -0.64 5.83
C ALA A 86 -6.10 -0.78 4.68
N ILE A 87 -5.44 -1.93 4.59
CA ILE A 87 -4.56 -2.28 3.47
C ILE A 87 -5.36 -2.23 2.16
N LEU A 88 -6.57 -2.79 2.14
CA LEU A 88 -7.40 -2.77 0.94
C LEU A 88 -7.83 -1.36 0.53
N ALA A 89 -8.14 -0.48 1.49
CA ALA A 89 -8.45 0.91 1.24
C ALA A 89 -7.25 1.64 0.60
N PHE A 90 -6.04 1.44 1.14
CA PHE A 90 -4.81 1.99 0.56
C PHE A 90 -4.60 1.57 -0.90
N TYR A 91 -4.70 0.28 -1.21
CA TYR A 91 -4.54 -0.23 -2.58
C TYR A 91 -5.58 0.31 -3.57
N ARG A 92 -6.75 0.76 -3.07
CA ARG A 92 -7.85 1.30 -3.89
C ARG A 92 -7.93 2.82 -3.86
N HIS A 93 -7.04 3.48 -3.13
CA HIS A 93 -7.09 4.92 -2.96
C HIS A 93 -6.81 5.63 -4.29
N GLN A 94 -7.81 6.32 -4.84
CA GLN A 94 -7.71 6.86 -6.19
C GLN A 94 -6.62 7.94 -6.32
N GLY A 95 -6.42 8.76 -5.29
CA GLY A 95 -5.33 9.75 -5.29
C GLY A 95 -3.95 9.10 -5.35
N TRP A 96 -3.80 7.90 -4.76
CA TRP A 96 -2.55 7.15 -4.77
C TRP A 96 -2.29 6.54 -6.15
N ILE A 97 -3.31 5.90 -6.74
CA ILE A 97 -3.24 5.34 -8.10
C ILE A 97 -2.94 6.43 -9.12
N ASN A 98 -3.60 7.58 -9.01
CA ASN A 98 -3.37 8.72 -9.91
C ASN A 98 -1.94 9.26 -9.78
N LEU A 99 -1.42 9.40 -8.56
CA LEU A 99 -0.04 9.82 -8.33
C LEU A 99 0.95 8.85 -8.98
N LEU A 100 0.79 7.54 -8.74
CA LEU A 100 1.67 6.53 -9.34
C LEU A 100 1.57 6.54 -10.86
N SER A 101 0.37 6.73 -11.41
CA SER A 101 0.16 6.85 -12.85
C SER A 101 0.88 8.08 -13.43
N GLN A 102 0.90 9.19 -12.70
CA GLN A 102 1.61 10.41 -13.09
C GLN A 102 3.13 10.20 -13.07
N ILE A 103 3.67 9.62 -11.99
CA ILE A 103 5.11 9.34 -11.86
C ILE A 103 5.57 8.38 -12.96
N ALA A 104 4.81 7.29 -13.18
CA ALA A 104 5.13 6.27 -14.18
C ALA A 104 4.82 6.72 -15.62
N GLY A 105 4.11 7.83 -15.83
CA GLY A 105 3.71 8.32 -17.15
C GLY A 105 2.70 7.43 -17.88
N VAL A 106 2.06 6.48 -17.21
CA VAL A 106 1.08 5.53 -17.77
C VAL A 106 -0.08 5.29 -16.81
N PRO A 107 -1.30 4.99 -17.29
CA PRO A 107 -2.42 4.63 -16.42
C PRO A 107 -2.19 3.27 -15.73
N LEU A 108 -2.55 3.19 -14.44
CA LEU A 108 -2.49 1.98 -13.61
C LEU A 108 -3.89 1.44 -13.23
#